data_AF-A0A6P0J0Y3-F1
#
_entry.id   AF-A0A6P0J0Y3-F1
#
_cell.length_a   1.000
_cell.length_b   1.000
_cell.length_c   1.000
_cell.angle_alpha   90.00
_cell.angle_beta   90.00
_cell.angle_gamma   90.00
#
_symmetry.space_group_name_H-M   'P 1'
#
loop_
_entity.id
_entity.type
_entity.pdbx_description
1 polymer ?
#
loop_
_entity_poly.entity_id
_entity_poly.type
_entity_poly.pdbx_seq_one_letter_code
_entity_poly.pdbx_strand_id
1 'polypeptide(L)'
;MLDSIRLTSPSPSPPQNLIESLYPFKPGDLITFSGLKIDAALIRYFTGSDYSHTAIVLDSDLEANGNAKVAIAESTSYTSLPDFRNQKCKPGVQIHYLENWLNAYRNYGQAWWVPLAKPLSSEG
;
A
#
# COMPACT_ATOMS: atom_id res chain seq x y z
N MET A 1 -7.63 -3.70 -21.66
CA MET A 1 -8.12 -2.44 -21.07
C MET A 1 -7.84 -2.51 -19.59
N LEU A 2 -6.94 -1.66 -19.08
CA LEU A 2 -6.66 -1.53 -17.66
C LEU A 2 -7.51 -0.36 -17.16
N ASP A 3 -8.41 -0.60 -16.21
CA ASP A 3 -9.23 0.46 -15.61
C ASP A 3 -8.35 1.32 -14.70
N SER A 4 -8.03 2.52 -15.15
CA SER A 4 -7.27 3.51 -14.38
C SER A 4 -8.19 4.22 -13.40
N ILE A 5 -7.96 4.09 -12.10
CA ILE A 5 -8.59 4.94 -11.09
C ILE A 5 -7.88 6.29 -11.12
N ARG A 6 -8.44 7.26 -11.86
CA ARG A 6 -8.06 8.68 -11.75
C ARG A 6 -8.73 9.27 -10.51
N LEU A 7 -7.95 9.54 -9.47
CA LEU A 7 -8.37 10.41 -8.36
C LEU A 7 -8.28 11.87 -8.81
N THR A 8 -9.29 12.37 -9.54
CA THR A 8 -9.41 13.80 -9.88
C THR A 8 -10.36 14.52 -8.91
N SER A 9 -9.82 15.50 -8.17
CA SER A 9 -10.49 16.63 -7.47
C SER A 9 -11.46 16.30 -6.31
N PRO A 10 -11.70 17.24 -5.35
CA PRO A 10 -12.04 16.93 -3.97
C PRO A 10 -13.53 16.64 -3.79
N SER A 11 -13.93 15.41 -4.10
CA SER A 11 -15.12 14.80 -3.51
C SER A 11 -14.80 14.39 -2.06
N PRO A 12 -15.74 14.47 -1.10
CA PRO A 12 -15.53 13.88 0.22
C PRO A 12 -15.05 12.45 0.04
N SER A 13 -13.90 12.15 0.64
CA SER A 13 -13.31 10.82 0.66
C SER A 13 -14.38 9.84 1.14
N PRO A 14 -14.67 8.77 0.38
CA PRO A 14 -15.71 7.82 0.77
C PRO A 14 -15.38 7.23 2.16
N PRO A 15 -16.40 6.98 3.00
CA PRO A 15 -16.18 6.42 4.33
C PRO A 15 -15.40 5.10 4.25
N GLN A 16 -14.51 4.86 5.21
CA GLN A 16 -13.52 3.78 5.25
C GLN A 16 -14.08 2.39 4.88
N ASN A 17 -15.29 2.08 5.37
CA ASN A 17 -15.99 0.82 5.08
C ASN A 17 -16.29 0.60 3.57
N LEU A 18 -16.27 1.65 2.75
CA LEU A 18 -16.49 1.55 1.31
C LEU A 18 -15.22 1.10 0.56
N ILE A 19 -14.03 1.49 1.00
CA ILE A 19 -12.78 1.13 0.28
C ILE A 19 -12.45 -0.35 0.49
N GLU A 20 -12.66 -0.86 1.71
CA GLU A 20 -12.46 -2.28 2.04
C GLU A 20 -13.54 -3.18 1.45
N SER A 21 -14.77 -2.69 1.25
CA SER A 21 -15.81 -3.45 0.53
C SER A 21 -15.69 -3.40 -1.00
N LEU A 22 -14.94 -2.44 -1.56
CA LEU A 22 -14.73 -2.29 -3.00
C LEU A 22 -13.51 -3.06 -3.55
N TYR A 23 -12.52 -3.39 -2.71
CA TYR A 23 -11.30 -4.07 -3.14
C TYR A 23 -10.98 -5.28 -2.25
N PRO A 24 -11.24 -6.52 -2.73
CA PRO A 24 -10.93 -7.73 -1.99
C PRO A 24 -9.43 -8.02 -2.09
N PHE A 25 -8.61 -7.22 -1.41
CA PHE A 25 -7.17 -7.43 -1.31
C PHE A 25 -6.88 -8.85 -0.82
N LYS A 26 -5.95 -9.55 -1.48
CA LYS A 26 -5.56 -10.90 -1.10
C LYS A 26 -4.09 -10.93 -0.69
N PRO A 27 -3.71 -11.82 0.25
CA PRO A 27 -2.31 -12.08 0.53
C PRO A 27 -1.51 -12.30 -0.75
N GLY A 28 -0.38 -11.60 -0.85
CA GLY A 28 0.52 -11.61 -1.99
C GLY A 28 0.22 -10.59 -3.09
N ASP A 29 -0.95 -9.93 -3.08
CA ASP A 29 -1.18 -8.77 -3.93
C ASP A 29 -0.16 -7.67 -3.64
N LEU A 30 0.10 -6.82 -4.64
CA LEU A 30 1.02 -5.70 -4.49
C LEU A 30 0.24 -4.39 -4.39
N ILE A 31 0.78 -3.48 -3.58
CA ILE A 31 0.46 -2.05 -3.64
C ILE A 31 1.69 -1.35 -4.19
N THR A 32 1.54 -0.71 -5.34
CA THR A 32 2.61 0.05 -5.99
C THR A 32 2.40 1.53 -5.77
N PHE A 33 3.48 2.29 -5.65
CA PHE A 33 3.43 3.71 -5.30
C PHE A 33 4.26 4.54 -6.29
N SER A 34 3.76 5.72 -6.65
CA SER A 34 4.47 6.76 -7.41
C SER A 34 4.71 7.95 -6.50
N GLY A 35 5.93 8.10 -5.98
CA GLY A 35 6.28 9.15 -5.03
C GLY A 35 6.71 10.45 -5.69
N LEU A 36 6.43 11.56 -5.00
CA LEU A 36 6.77 12.92 -5.41
C LEU A 36 8.09 13.42 -4.82
N LYS A 37 8.66 12.69 -3.85
CA LYS A 37 9.97 13.02 -3.26
C LYS A 37 11.11 12.73 -4.24
N ILE A 38 12.28 13.29 -3.95
CA ILE A 38 13.43 13.27 -4.88
C ILE A 38 13.97 11.86 -5.14
N ASP A 39 14.01 11.02 -4.12
CA ASP A 39 14.35 9.60 -4.22
C ASP A 39 13.38 8.85 -5.15
N ALA A 40 12.09 9.07 -4.98
CA ALA A 40 11.07 8.49 -5.84
C ALA A 40 11.16 9.00 -7.29
N ALA A 41 11.46 10.29 -7.49
CA ALA A 41 11.69 10.85 -8.82
C ALA A 41 12.91 10.22 -9.52
N LEU A 42 14.00 9.98 -8.79
CA LEU A 42 15.19 9.30 -9.32
C LEU A 42 14.89 7.86 -9.71
N ILE A 43 14.17 7.10 -8.88
CA ILE A 43 13.79 5.72 -9.20
C ILE A 43 12.98 5.68 -10.49
N ARG A 44 11.96 6.54 -10.63
CA ARG A 44 11.12 6.61 -11.84
C ARG A 44 11.92 6.97 -13.08
N TYR A 45 12.84 7.93 -12.96
CA TYR A 45 13.73 8.31 -14.05
C TYR A 45 14.63 7.14 -14.53
N PHE A 46 15.32 6.47 -13.61
CA PHE A 46 16.25 5.38 -13.96
C PHE A 46 15.55 4.10 -14.43
N THR A 47 14.33 3.84 -13.94
CA THR A 47 13.56 2.63 -14.32
C THR A 47 12.67 2.86 -15.54
N GLY A 48 12.46 4.11 -15.96
CA GLY A 48 11.46 4.44 -16.98
C GLY A 48 10.03 4.07 -16.58
N SER A 49 9.77 3.93 -15.28
CA SER A 49 8.50 3.49 -14.70
C SER A 49 7.82 4.62 -13.94
N ASP A 50 6.48 4.61 -13.88
CA ASP A 50 5.73 5.48 -12.99
C ASP A 50 5.83 5.04 -11.52
N TYR A 51 6.25 3.80 -11.26
CA TYR A 51 6.35 3.26 -9.90
C TYR A 51 7.73 3.49 -9.31
N SER A 52 7.77 3.99 -8.07
CA SER A 52 8.99 4.22 -7.31
C SER A 52 9.13 3.33 -6.09
N HIS A 53 8.05 2.69 -5.64
CA HIS A 53 8.04 1.88 -4.43
C HIS A 53 6.93 0.83 -4.47
N THR A 54 7.06 -0.24 -3.69
CA THR A 54 6.07 -1.31 -3.62
C THR A 54 5.99 -1.90 -2.21
N ALA A 55 4.79 -2.37 -1.86
CA ALA A 55 4.51 -3.17 -0.68
C ALA A 55 3.72 -4.42 -1.07
N ILE A 56 3.84 -5.48 -0.28
CA ILE A 56 3.08 -6.72 -0.46
C ILE A 56 1.99 -6.82 0.60
N VAL A 57 0.79 -7.25 0.22
CA VAL A 57 -0.31 -7.53 1.14
C VAL A 57 0.00 -8.83 1.90
N LEU A 58 -0.03 -8.80 3.23
CA LEU A 58 0.22 -9.97 4.07
C LEU A 58 -1.07 -10.68 4.47
N ASP A 59 -2.03 -9.93 5.02
CA ASP A 59 -3.28 -10.46 5.55
C ASP A 59 -4.31 -9.33 5.67
N SER A 60 -5.59 -9.65 5.47
CA SER A 60 -6.72 -8.74 5.62
C SER A 60 -7.43 -8.85 6.97
N ASP A 61 -7.05 -9.81 7.84
CA ASP A 61 -7.83 -10.14 9.05
C ASP A 61 -7.01 -10.22 10.36
N LEU A 62 -6.09 -9.27 10.57
CA LEU A 62 -5.26 -9.27 11.79
C LEU A 62 -6.00 -8.90 13.10
N GLU A 63 -7.26 -8.47 13.04
CA GLU A 63 -8.06 -8.20 14.24
C GLU A 63 -9.37 -8.99 14.27
N ALA A 64 -9.49 -9.92 15.23
CA ALA A 64 -10.65 -10.76 15.50
C ALA A 64 -11.95 -10.01 15.88
N ASN A 65 -12.00 -8.69 15.71
CA ASN A 65 -13.05 -7.79 16.18
C ASN A 65 -14.00 -7.32 15.06
N GLY A 66 -13.93 -7.91 13.86
CA GLY A 66 -14.85 -7.61 12.74
C GLY A 66 -14.51 -6.36 11.94
N ASN A 67 -13.41 -5.67 12.26
CA ASN A 67 -12.82 -4.62 11.42
C ASN A 67 -11.59 -5.21 10.71
N ALA A 68 -11.83 -5.89 9.59
CA ALA A 68 -10.79 -6.44 8.74
C ALA A 68 -9.85 -5.33 8.30
N LYS A 69 -8.59 -5.35 8.76
CA LYS A 69 -7.57 -4.37 8.38
C LYS A 69 -6.54 -5.02 7.50
N VAL A 70 -6.27 -4.41 6.36
CA VAL A 70 -5.23 -4.87 5.43
C VAL A 70 -3.86 -4.50 5.97
N ALA A 71 -3.01 -5.50 6.21
CA ALA A 71 -1.60 -5.30 6.51
C ALA A 71 -0.75 -5.43 5.25
N ILE A 72 0.22 -4.53 5.13
CA ILE A 72 1.24 -4.54 4.08
C ILE A 72 2.63 -4.65 4.69
N ALA A 73 3.54 -5.33 3.98
CA ALA A 73 4.96 -5.32 4.26
C ALA A 73 5.72 -4.57 3.18
N GLU A 74 6.70 -3.77 3.60
CA GLU A 74 7.56 -3.01 2.71
C GLU A 74 8.98 -2.93 3.25
N SER A 75 9.93 -2.57 2.38
CA SER A 75 11.28 -2.17 2.77
C SER A 75 11.44 -0.68 2.48
N THR A 76 11.56 0.13 3.52
CA THR A 76 11.51 1.59 3.37
C THR A 76 12.54 2.29 4.24
N SER A 77 13.02 3.44 3.78
CA SER A 77 13.83 4.38 4.56
C SER A 77 12.97 5.32 5.40
N TYR A 78 11.65 5.29 5.23
CA TYR A 78 10.72 6.14 5.96
C TYR A 78 10.57 5.69 7.42
N THR A 79 10.80 6.62 8.34
CA THR A 79 10.83 6.35 9.78
C THR A 79 9.82 7.17 10.56
N SER A 80 8.80 7.75 9.91
CA SER A 80 7.79 8.56 10.62
C SER A 80 6.49 7.81 10.92
N LEU A 81 6.36 6.56 10.46
CA LEU A 81 5.29 5.64 10.87
C LEU A 81 5.89 4.47 11.68
N PRO A 82 5.29 4.13 12.84
CA PRO A 82 5.75 3.01 13.65
C PRO A 82 5.38 1.68 12.98
N ASP A 83 6.32 0.73 12.93
CA ASP A 83 6.05 -0.65 12.51
C ASP A 83 5.08 -1.31 13.48
N PHE A 84 4.04 -1.96 12.95
CA PHE A 84 2.96 -2.60 13.70
C PHE A 84 3.47 -3.53 14.80
N ARG A 85 4.54 -4.30 14.51
CA ARG A 85 4.98 -5.39 15.40
C ARG A 85 5.82 -4.94 16.59
N ASN A 86 6.49 -3.79 16.49
CA ASN A 86 7.43 -3.33 17.51
C ASN A 86 7.20 -1.88 17.95
N GLN A 87 6.22 -1.19 17.36
CA GLN A 87 5.89 0.22 17.58
C GLN A 87 7.10 1.16 17.43
N LYS A 88 8.13 0.72 16.69
CA LYS A 88 9.37 1.46 16.50
C LYS A 88 9.43 2.01 15.08
N CYS A 89 9.89 3.24 14.99
CA CYS A 89 10.32 3.87 13.77
C CYS A 89 11.74 3.37 13.41
N LYS A 90 11.86 2.48 12.41
CA LYS A 90 13.16 1.91 12.01
C LYS A 90 13.29 1.86 10.48
N PRO A 91 14.45 2.10 9.85
CA PRO A 91 14.61 1.82 8.43
C PRO A 91 14.59 0.30 8.16
N GLY A 92 14.34 -0.08 6.91
CA GLY A 92 14.33 -1.47 6.46
C GLY A 92 12.93 -2.07 6.41
N VAL A 93 12.81 -3.36 6.73
CA VAL A 93 11.52 -4.08 6.65
C VAL A 93 10.57 -3.64 7.77
N GLN A 94 9.40 -3.17 7.36
CA GLN A 94 8.32 -2.71 8.23
C GLN A 94 6.99 -3.32 7.81
N ILE A 95 6.07 -3.47 8.77
CA ILE A 95 4.69 -3.88 8.51
C ILE A 95 3.77 -2.75 8.97
N HIS A 96 2.85 -2.33 8.10
CA HIS A 96 1.89 -1.27 8.38
C HIS A 96 0.48 -1.72 8.06
N TYR A 97 -0.50 -1.12 8.72
CA TYR A 97 -1.85 -1.11 8.17
C TYR A 97 -1.88 -0.23 6.92
N LEU A 98 -2.40 -0.76 5.82
CA LEU A 98 -2.48 -0.09 4.52
C LEU A 98 -3.16 1.27 4.64
N GLU A 99 -4.23 1.36 5.42
CA GLU A 99 -4.96 2.60 5.63
C GLU A 99 -4.08 3.69 6.25
N ASN A 100 -3.34 3.37 7.31
CA ASN A 100 -2.43 4.31 7.97
C ASN A 100 -1.35 4.79 6.99
N TRP A 101 -0.85 3.88 6.17
CA TRP A 101 0.15 4.19 5.16
C TRP A 101 -0.40 5.12 4.07
N LEU A 102 -1.56 4.81 3.49
CA LEU A 102 -2.23 5.64 2.48
C LEU A 102 -2.56 7.03 3.02
N ASN A 103 -3.02 7.11 4.27
CA ASN A 103 -3.30 8.38 4.94
C ASN A 103 -2.03 9.24 5.11
N ALA A 104 -0.89 8.64 5.47
CA ALA A 104 0.38 9.35 5.53
C ALA A 104 0.89 9.73 4.14
N TYR A 105 0.63 8.90 3.13
CA TYR A 105 1.14 9.06 1.77
C TYR A 105 0.32 9.98 0.87
N ARG A 106 -0.93 10.31 1.23
CA ARG A 106 -1.90 11.04 0.39
C ARG A 106 -1.41 12.33 -0.28
N ASN A 107 -0.48 13.03 0.36
CA ASN A 107 0.07 14.31 -0.13
C ASN A 107 1.43 14.15 -0.80
N TYR A 108 1.97 12.93 -0.86
CA TYR A 108 3.31 12.61 -1.32
C TYR A 108 3.34 11.70 -2.55
N GLY A 109 2.18 11.29 -3.07
CA GLY A 109 2.12 10.49 -4.27
C GLY A 109 0.78 9.82 -4.52
N GLN A 110 0.81 8.83 -5.41
CA GLN A 110 -0.32 7.97 -5.76
C GLN A 110 0.01 6.50 -5.50
N ALA A 111 -1.02 5.69 -5.28
CA ALA A 111 -0.90 4.27 -5.05
C ALA A 111 -1.88 3.49 -5.93
N TRP A 112 -1.49 2.31 -6.39
CA TRP A 112 -2.31 1.41 -7.18
C TRP A 112 -2.24 0.00 -6.61
N TRP A 113 -3.40 -0.65 -6.57
CA TRP A 113 -3.49 -2.08 -6.33
C TRP A 113 -3.11 -2.85 -7.59
N VAL A 114 -2.22 -3.82 -7.44
CA VAL A 114 -1.80 -4.73 -8.50
C VAL A 114 -2.08 -6.15 -8.00
N PRO A 115 -3.18 -6.78 -8.47
CA PRO A 115 -3.53 -8.12 -8.02
C PRO A 115 -2.52 -9.13 -8.54
N LEU A 116 -2.32 -10.21 -7.79
CA LEU A 116 -1.53 -11.34 -8.25
C LEU A 116 -2.09 -11.91 -9.57
N ALA A 117 -1.21 -12.05 -10.57
CA ALA A 117 -1.58 -12.66 -11.84
C ALA A 117 -1.93 -14.15 -11.71
N LYS A 118 -1.35 -14.83 -10.72
CA LYS A 118 -1.64 -16.21 -10.34
C LYS A 118 -1.79 -16.29 -8.82
N PRO A 119 -2.81 -16.97 -8.29
CA PRO A 119 -2.92 -17.21 -6.86
C PRO A 119 -1.66 -17.85 -6.29
N LEU A 120 -1.35 -17.54 -5.03
CA LEU A 120 -0.29 -18.23 -4.29
C LEU A 120 -0.58 -19.74 -4.24
N SER A 121 0.46 -20.57 -4.36
CA SER A 121 0.32 -22.01 -4.15
C SER A 121 -0.09 -22.28 -2.70
N SER A 122 -0.91 -23.31 -2.49
CA SER A 122 -1.25 -23.79 -1.15
C SER A 122 -0.08 -24.46 -0.43
N GLU A 123 0.99 -24.76 -1.15
CA GLU A 123 2.25 -25.27 -0.61
C GLU A 123 3.21 -24.09 -0.48
N GLY A 124 3.44 -23.67 0.76
CA GLY A 124 4.39 -22.62 1.14
C GLY A 124 5.78 -23.16 1.44
#